data_AF-A0A016SXW9-F1
#
_entry.id   AF-A0A016SXW9-F1
#
_cell.length_a   1.000
_cell.length_b   1.000
_cell.length_c   1.000
_cell.angle_alpha   90.00
_cell.angle_beta   90.00
_cell.angle_gamma   90.00
#
_symmetry.space_group_name_H-M   'P 1'
#
loop_
_entity.id
_entity.type
_entity.pdbx_description
1 polymer ?
#
loop_
_entity_poly.entity_id
_entity_poly.type
_entity_poly.pdbx_seq_one_letter_code
_entity_poly.pdbx_strand_id
1 'polypeptide(L)'
;MNERQFWEHPLGSWLNDVAFGNSPVVEEKKWRSPKRTDLPVEYAELCDGVLLSVLFHQIDPSSVDVVSPREVRQCEQDQLAKQRLFGALIEAIRKLYKRRLRQLIVLSPPDILAIVRNPRPG
;
A
#
# COMPACT_ATOMS: atom_id res chain seq x y z
N MET A 1 -10.69 3.18 -15.10
CA MET A 1 -9.96 1.96 -15.50
C MET A 1 -10.71 0.76 -14.92
N ASN A 2 -10.65 -0.43 -15.52
CA ASN A 2 -11.19 -1.65 -14.86
C ASN A 2 -10.07 -2.45 -14.16
N GLU A 3 -10.46 -3.42 -13.35
CA GLU A 3 -9.51 -4.20 -12.53
C GLU A 3 -8.44 -4.92 -13.36
N ARG A 4 -8.86 -5.57 -14.45
CA ARG A 4 -7.94 -6.23 -15.38
C ARG A 4 -6.93 -5.24 -15.96
N GLN A 5 -7.40 -4.09 -16.44
CA GLN A 5 -6.55 -3.04 -17.00
C GLN A 5 -5.54 -2.50 -15.97
N PHE A 6 -5.95 -2.38 -14.71
CA PHE A 6 -5.03 -1.96 -13.65
C PHE A 6 -3.91 -2.98 -13.43
N TRP A 7 -4.25 -4.26 -13.32
CA TRP A 7 -3.26 -5.32 -13.10
C TRP A 7 -2.35 -5.58 -14.30
N GLU A 8 -2.83 -5.31 -15.52
CA GLU A 8 -2.00 -5.32 -16.75
C GLU A 8 -1.12 -4.07 -16.90
N HIS A 9 -1.40 -2.99 -16.16
CA HIS A 9 -0.60 -1.76 -16.18
C HIS A 9 0.72 -1.96 -15.38
N PRO A 10 1.85 -1.28 -15.74
CA PRO A 10 3.15 -1.50 -15.11
C PRO A 10 3.16 -1.46 -13.57
N LEU A 11 2.42 -0.51 -12.96
CA LEU A 11 2.34 -0.43 -11.50
C LEU A 11 1.60 -1.63 -10.89
N GLY A 12 0.48 -2.04 -11.48
CA GLY A 12 -0.28 -3.20 -11.00
C GLY A 12 0.52 -4.49 -11.17
N SER A 13 1.13 -4.69 -12.34
CA SER A 13 2.00 -5.84 -12.61
C SER A 13 3.17 -5.90 -11.63
N TRP A 14 3.85 -4.79 -11.37
CA TRP A 14 4.96 -4.75 -10.43
C TRP A 14 4.53 -5.02 -8.99
N LEU A 15 3.38 -4.46 -8.56
CA LEU A 15 2.83 -4.76 -7.23
C LEU A 15 2.45 -6.24 -7.08
N ASN A 16 1.94 -6.85 -8.15
CA ASN A 16 1.67 -8.28 -8.17
C ASN A 16 2.96 -9.10 -8.03
N ASP A 17 4.02 -8.75 -8.77
CA ASP A 17 5.33 -9.42 -8.64
C ASP A 17 5.95 -9.25 -7.24
N VAL A 18 5.79 -8.06 -6.64
CA VAL A 18 6.26 -7.77 -5.28
C VAL A 18 5.61 -8.69 -4.23
N ALA A 19 4.32 -9.02 -4.41
CA ALA A 19 3.55 -9.80 -3.44
C ALA A 19 3.48 -11.30 -3.77
N PHE A 20 3.55 -11.68 -5.06
CA PHE A 20 3.28 -13.05 -5.54
C PHE A 20 4.28 -13.55 -6.60
N GLY A 21 5.29 -12.75 -6.95
CA GLY A 21 6.32 -13.16 -7.89
C GLY A 21 7.20 -14.30 -7.36
N ASN A 22 8.12 -14.77 -8.20
CA ASN A 22 9.13 -15.74 -7.80
C ASN A 22 10.09 -15.10 -6.78
N SER A 23 9.99 -15.51 -5.51
CA SER A 23 10.62 -14.86 -4.35
C SER A 23 10.03 -13.47 -4.04
N PRO A 24 8.79 -13.40 -3.51
CA PRO A 24 8.11 -12.13 -3.27
C PRO A 24 8.85 -11.28 -2.24
N VAL A 25 8.92 -9.97 -2.49
CA VAL A 25 9.54 -8.99 -1.59
C VAL A 25 8.72 -8.87 -0.30
N VAL A 26 7.40 -8.98 -0.41
CA VAL A 26 6.49 -8.95 0.73
C VAL A 26 5.76 -10.28 0.84
N GLU A 27 6.07 -11.05 1.89
CA GLU A 27 5.37 -12.30 2.18
C GLU A 27 3.87 -12.06 2.38
N GLU A 28 3.00 -12.85 1.72
CA GLU A 28 1.55 -12.68 1.76
C GLU A 28 0.97 -12.59 3.17
N LYS A 29 1.42 -13.44 4.09
CA LYS A 29 1.03 -13.45 5.51
C LYS A 29 1.29 -12.12 6.24
N LYS A 30 2.22 -11.29 5.73
CA LYS A 30 2.59 -10.01 6.33
C LYS A 30 1.66 -8.88 5.93
N TRP A 31 0.75 -9.05 4.97
CA TRP A 31 -0.15 -7.96 4.58
C TRP A 31 -1.58 -8.42 4.27
N ARG A 32 -1.78 -9.66 3.82
CA ARG A 32 -3.08 -10.15 3.40
C ARG A 32 -3.88 -10.76 4.54
N SER A 33 -5.20 -10.66 4.46
CA SER A 33 -6.14 -11.33 5.36
C SER A 33 -6.08 -12.85 5.16
N PRO A 34 -6.04 -13.69 6.22
CA PRO A 34 -6.04 -15.15 6.07
C PRO A 34 -7.25 -15.71 5.31
N LYS A 35 -8.36 -14.96 5.27
CA LYS A 35 -9.58 -15.32 4.52
C LYS A 35 -9.44 -15.14 3.00
N ARG A 36 -8.40 -14.41 2.59
CA ARG A 36 -8.13 -14.01 1.19
C ARG A 36 -6.90 -14.69 0.62
N THR A 37 -6.19 -15.51 1.40
CA THR A 37 -5.06 -16.30 0.93
C THR A 37 -5.48 -17.18 -0.24
N ASP A 38 -4.60 -17.34 -1.23
CA ASP A 38 -4.82 -18.10 -2.49
C ASP A 38 -5.91 -17.55 -3.43
N LEU A 39 -6.54 -16.42 -3.11
CA LEU A 39 -7.48 -15.76 -4.03
C LEU A 39 -6.76 -14.74 -4.92
N PRO A 40 -7.31 -14.39 -6.11
CA PRO A 40 -6.80 -13.29 -6.90
C PRO A 40 -6.77 -11.99 -6.11
N VAL A 41 -5.72 -11.19 -6.31
CA VAL A 41 -5.59 -9.88 -5.64
C VAL A 41 -6.60 -8.92 -6.23
N GLU A 42 -7.35 -8.28 -5.35
CA GLU A 42 -8.28 -7.23 -5.75
C GLU A 42 -7.66 -5.85 -5.55
N TYR A 43 -7.99 -4.91 -6.43
CA TYR A 43 -7.55 -3.51 -6.27
C TYR A 43 -7.93 -2.95 -4.89
N ALA A 44 -9.10 -3.35 -4.38
CA ALA A 44 -9.58 -2.95 -3.07
C ALA A 44 -8.64 -3.35 -1.91
N GLU A 45 -7.87 -4.43 -2.06
CA GLU A 45 -6.86 -4.85 -1.06
C GLU A 45 -5.64 -3.90 -1.05
N LEU A 46 -5.42 -3.11 -2.11
CA LEU A 46 -4.42 -2.04 -2.08
C LEU A 46 -4.92 -0.80 -1.34
N CYS A 47 -6.23 -0.57 -1.37
CA CYS A 47 -6.90 0.60 -0.79
C CYS A 47 -7.03 0.57 0.73
N ASP A 48 -6.57 -0.49 1.41
CA ASP A 48 -6.40 -0.48 2.85
C ASP A 48 -5.03 0.09 3.29
N GLY A 49 -4.07 0.19 2.36
CA GLY A 49 -2.73 0.71 2.57
C GLY A 49 -1.75 -0.26 3.26
N VAL A 50 -2.17 -1.50 3.57
CA VAL A 50 -1.37 -2.48 4.31
C VAL A 50 -0.21 -3.01 3.47
N LEU A 51 -0.46 -3.48 2.24
CA LEU A 51 0.61 -3.95 1.35
C LEU A 51 1.65 -2.86 1.11
N LEU A 52 1.20 -1.66 0.77
CA LEU A 52 2.07 -0.53 0.46
C LEU A 52 2.90 -0.10 1.66
N SER A 53 2.34 -0.14 2.86
CA SER A 53 3.05 0.14 4.11
C SER A 53 4.12 -0.91 4.42
N VAL A 54 3.80 -2.20 4.25
CA VAL A 54 4.77 -3.28 4.49
C VAL A 54 5.89 -3.26 3.45
N LEU A 55 5.55 -2.98 2.18
CA LEU A 55 6.52 -2.79 1.11
C LEU A 55 7.45 -1.61 1.41
N PHE A 56 6.90 -0.48 1.83
CA PHE A 56 7.71 0.69 2.16
C PHE A 56 8.68 0.42 3.32
N HIS A 57 8.28 -0.38 4.30
CA HIS A 57 9.19 -0.83 5.36
C HIS A 57 10.36 -1.68 4.84
N GLN A 58 10.20 -2.41 3.73
CA GLN A 58 11.33 -3.10 3.07
C GLN A 58 12.28 -2.10 2.40
N ILE A 59 11.77 -0.96 1.91
CA ILE A 59 12.55 0.07 1.23
C ILE A 59 13.32 0.95 2.23
N ASP A 60 12.66 1.37 3.31
CA ASP A 60 13.27 2.16 4.39
C ASP A 60 12.85 1.62 5.78
N PRO A 61 13.55 0.60 6.29
CA PRO A 61 13.24 -0.03 7.59
C PRO A 61 13.32 0.95 8.77
N SER A 62 14.13 1.99 8.64
CA SER A 62 14.34 3.02 9.66
C SER A 62 13.31 4.15 9.62
N SER A 63 12.34 4.10 8.73
CA SER A 63 11.18 4.98 8.76
C SER A 63 10.18 4.47 9.80
N VAL A 64 10.48 4.75 11.06
CA VAL A 64 9.68 4.34 12.22
C VAL A 64 8.62 5.40 12.47
N ASP A 65 7.41 5.24 11.93
CA ASP A 65 6.20 6.00 12.29
C ASP A 65 4.94 5.49 11.56
N VAL A 66 4.96 4.28 10.98
CA VAL A 66 3.79 3.77 10.24
C VAL A 66 2.85 3.08 11.22
N VAL A 67 1.57 3.51 11.25
CA VAL A 67 0.48 2.85 11.97
C VAL A 67 0.60 1.34 11.78
N SER A 68 0.45 0.55 12.86
CA SER A 68 0.65 -0.89 12.82
C SER A 68 -0.25 -1.50 11.74
N PRO A 69 0.32 -2.12 10.68
CA PRO A 69 -0.49 -2.73 9.63
C PRO A 69 -1.34 -3.92 10.16
N ARG A 70 -1.09 -4.38 11.39
CA ARG A 70 -1.93 -5.37 12.08
C ARG A 70 -3.27 -4.79 12.54
N GLU A 71 -3.29 -3.54 13.00
CA GLU A 71 -4.51 -2.89 13.50
C GLU A 71 -5.50 -2.63 12.35
N VAL A 72 -5.00 -2.15 11.20
CA VAL A 72 -5.82 -1.94 10.00
C VAL A 72 -6.38 -3.26 9.46
N ARG A 73 -5.58 -4.34 9.49
CA ARG A 73 -6.03 -5.69 9.09
C ARG A 73 -7.15 -6.26 9.95
N GLN A 74 -7.15 -5.94 11.24
CA GLN A 74 -8.18 -6.46 12.15
C GLN A 74 -9.55 -5.80 11.91
N CYS A 75 -9.58 -4.62 11.28
CA CYS A 75 -10.81 -3.92 10.98
C CYS A 75 -10.83 -3.45 9.52
N GLU A 76 -11.11 -4.39 8.60
CA GLU A 76 -11.25 -4.12 7.16
C GLU A 76 -12.29 -3.01 6.83
N GLN A 77 -13.20 -2.69 7.76
CA GLN A 77 -14.19 -1.62 7.61
C GLN A 77 -13.78 -0.27 8.22
N ASP A 78 -12.65 -0.18 8.94
CA ASP A 78 -12.23 1.07 9.58
C ASP A 78 -11.57 2.02 8.58
N GLN A 79 -12.41 2.85 7.96
CA GLN A 79 -11.97 3.88 7.01
C GLN A 79 -11.04 4.92 7.66
N LEU A 80 -11.17 5.19 8.96
CA LEU A 80 -10.32 6.15 9.65
C LEU A 80 -8.92 5.58 9.88
N ALA A 81 -8.83 4.30 10.25
CA ALA A 81 -7.56 3.60 10.38
C ALA A 81 -6.81 3.53 9.04
N LYS A 82 -7.51 3.22 7.94
CA LYS A 82 -6.94 3.25 6.57
C LYS A 82 -6.40 4.64 6.20
N GLN A 83 -7.17 5.70 6.48
CA GLN A 83 -6.72 7.07 6.23
C GLN A 83 -5.47 7.43 7.02
N ARG A 84 -5.41 7.05 8.31
CA ARG A 84 -4.22 7.26 9.14
C ARG A 84 -3.01 6.50 8.62
N LEU A 85 -3.20 5.26 8.19
CA LEU A 85 -2.12 4.44 7.61
C LEU A 85 -1.56 5.07 6.34
N PHE A 86 -2.41 5.49 5.41
CA PHE A 86 -1.97 6.20 4.22
C PHE A 86 -1.32 7.55 4.54
N GLY A 87 -1.87 8.30 5.50
CA GLY A 87 -1.29 9.56 5.96
C GLY A 87 0.14 9.37 6.47
N ALA A 88 0.35 8.35 7.31
CA ALA A 88 1.67 7.98 7.83
C ALA A 88 2.62 7.53 6.70
N LEU A 89 2.12 6.73 5.75
CA LEU A 89 2.90 6.26 4.60
C LEU A 89 3.36 7.43 3.71
N ILE A 90 2.47 8.36 3.37
CA ILE A 90 2.83 9.53 2.56
C ILE A 90 3.87 10.39 3.27
N GLU A 91 3.71 10.61 4.58
CA GLU A 91 4.68 11.38 5.35
C GLU A 91 6.04 10.67 5.43
N ALA A 92 6.04 9.35 5.57
CA ALA A 92 7.24 8.53 5.55
C ALA A 92 7.98 8.61 4.19
N ILE A 93 7.24 8.53 3.08
CA ILE A 93 7.77 8.72 1.72
C ILE A 93 8.36 10.13 1.57
N ARG A 94 7.65 11.17 2.02
CA ARG A 94 8.16 12.56 1.98
C ARG A 94 9.44 12.73 2.79
N LYS A 95 9.51 12.15 3.99
CA LYS A 95 10.71 12.15 4.83
C LYS A 95 11.88 11.45 4.14
N LEU A 96 11.65 10.28 3.52
CA LEU A 96 12.67 9.55 2.75
C LEU A 96 13.27 10.42 1.64
N TYR A 97 12.42 11.01 0.80
CA TYR A 97 12.88 11.86 -0.31
C TYR A 97 13.63 13.10 0.19
N LYS A 98 13.04 13.83 1.14
CA LYS A 98 13.61 15.09 1.63
C LYS A 98 14.94 14.87 2.39
N ARG A 99 14.98 13.87 3.27
CA ARG A 99 16.09 13.71 4.24
C ARG A 99 17.18 12.76 3.76
N ARG A 100 16.83 11.67 3.07
CA ARG A 100 17.82 10.68 2.61
C ARG A 100 18.25 10.91 1.17
N LEU A 101 17.29 11.05 0.27
CA LEU A 101 17.58 11.23 -1.16
C LEU A 101 17.96 12.67 -1.50
N ARG A 102 17.69 13.62 -0.60
CA ARG A 102 17.87 15.06 -0.82
C ARG A 102 17.15 15.55 -2.09
N GLN A 103 16.00 14.96 -2.37
CA GLN A 103 15.14 15.26 -3.51
C GLN A 103 13.78 15.78 -3.02
N LEU A 104 13.16 16.62 -3.84
CA LEU A 104 11.79 17.08 -3.62
C LEU A 104 10.85 16.29 -4.51
N ILE A 105 9.81 15.71 -3.92
CA ILE A 105 8.66 15.21 -4.69
C ILE A 105 7.84 16.44 -5.10
N VAL A 106 7.83 16.75 -6.40
CA VAL A 106 7.08 17.90 -6.96
C VAL A 106 5.65 17.50 -7.36
N LEU A 107 5.29 16.22 -7.20
CA LEU A 107 3.97 15.71 -7.50
C LEU A 107 2.99 16.00 -6.37
N SER A 108 1.74 16.32 -6.73
CA SER A 108 0.65 16.39 -5.76
C SER A 108 0.47 15.03 -5.07
N PRO A 109 0.32 15.00 -3.73
CA PRO A 109 0.06 13.75 -3.03
C PRO A 109 -1.26 13.13 -3.49
N PRO A 110 -1.39 11.80 -3.44
CA PRO A 110 -2.63 11.12 -3.79
C PRO A 110 -3.77 11.53 -2.83
N ASP A 111 -4.99 11.61 -3.36
CA ASP A 111 -6.19 11.87 -2.55
C ASP A 111 -6.58 10.61 -1.75
N ILE A 112 -6.13 10.57 -0.49
CA ILE A 112 -6.40 9.45 0.43
C ILE A 112 -7.90 9.26 0.65
N LEU A 113 -8.68 10.34 0.73
CA LEU A 113 -10.12 10.24 0.98
C LEU A 113 -10.83 9.57 -0.19
N ALA A 114 -10.43 9.92 -1.42
CA ALA A 114 -10.95 9.27 -2.61
C ALA A 114 -10.59 7.78 -2.66
N ILE A 115 -9.33 7.42 -2.39
CA ILE A 115 -8.85 6.02 -2.38
C ILE A 115 -9.63 5.17 -1.38
N VAL A 116 -9.78 5.68 -0.16
CA VAL A 116 -10.41 4.94 0.95
C VAL A 116 -11.92 4.80 0.75
N ARG A 117 -12.58 5.83 0.20
CA ARG A 117 -14.04 5.83 -0.02
C ARG A 117 -14.47 5.12 -1.30
N ASN A 118 -13.62 5.06 -2.31
CA ASN A 118 -13.92 4.45 -3.60
C ASN A 118 -12.81 3.47 -4.00
N PRO A 119 -12.79 2.25 -3.43
CA PRO A 119 -11.75 1.26 -3.67
C PRO A 119 -11.94 0.57 -5.03
N ARG A 120 -11.91 1.36 -6.11
CA ARG A 120 -12.04 0.92 -7.49
C ARG A 120 -10.97 1.60 -8.33
N PRO A 121 -10.40 0.93 -9.35
CA PRO A 121 -9.46 1.55 -10.25
C PRO A 121 -10.13 2.75 -10.97
N GLY A 122 -9.50 3.93 -10.89
CA GLY A 122 -9.97 5.18 -11.52
C GLY A 122 -9.88 5.15 -13.04
#